data_AF-A0A127SFI1-F1
#
_entry.id   AF-A0A127SFI1-F1
#
_cell.length_a   1.000
_cell.length_b   1.000
_cell.length_c   1.000
_cell.angle_alpha   90.00
_cell.angle_beta   90.00
_cell.angle_gamma   90.00
#
_symmetry.space_group_name_H-M   'P 1'
#
loop_
_entity.id
_entity.type
_entity.pdbx_description
1 polymer ?
#
loop_
_entity_poly.entity_id
_entity_poly.type
_entity_poly.pdbx_seq_one_letter_code
_entity_poly.pdbx_strand_id
1 'polypeptide(L)'
;LIVSDAGFKVPWYKSVEKLGWYWLSRVRGKVQYAGLGAENWKPISNLHDMSSSHSKTLGYKRLTKSNPISCQILLYKSRSKGRKNQRSTRTHCHHPSPKIYSASAKEPWVLATNLPVEIRTPKQLVNIYSKRMQIEG
;
A
#
# COMPACT_ATOMS: atom_id res chain seq x y z
N LEU A 1 3.15 16.31 -3.30
CA LEU A 1 2.69 14.92 -3.07
C LEU A 1 3.74 14.22 -2.23
N ILE A 2 3.43 13.89 -0.98
CA ILE A 2 4.30 13.07 -0.13
C ILE A 2 4.03 11.60 -0.42
N VAL A 3 5.08 10.81 -0.62
CA VAL A 3 4.96 9.35 -0.80
C VAL A 3 5.56 8.67 0.42
N SER A 4 4.81 7.81 1.09
CA SER A 4 5.26 7.12 2.31
C SER A 4 5.02 5.61 2.27
N ASP A 5 5.81 4.85 3.04
CA ASP A 5 5.60 3.40 3.19
C ASP A 5 4.75 3.10 4.43
N ALA A 6 4.45 1.81 4.63
CA ALA A 6 3.80 1.30 5.82
C ALA A 6 4.48 1.83 7.10
N GLY A 7 3.67 2.38 8.02
CA GLY A 7 4.14 2.88 9.31
C GLY A 7 3.49 4.19 9.75
N PHE A 8 3.01 5.00 8.81
CA PHE A 8 2.31 6.25 9.13
C PHE A 8 0.87 6.00 9.57
N LYS A 9 0.51 6.59 10.71
CA LYS A 9 -0.82 6.51 11.32
C LYS A 9 -1.68 7.71 10.90
N VAL A 10 -2.99 7.59 11.11
CA VAL A 10 -3.97 8.62 10.74
C VAL A 10 -3.65 10.04 11.19
N PRO A 11 -3.12 10.30 12.40
CA PRO A 11 -2.75 11.66 12.80
C PRO A 11 -1.79 12.34 11.83
N TRP A 12 -0.85 11.60 11.24
CA TRP A 12 0.07 12.13 10.24
C TRP A 12 -0.65 12.54 8.95
N TYR A 13 -1.54 11.69 8.42
CA TYR A 13 -2.34 12.03 7.22
C TYR A 13 -3.16 13.30 7.43
N LYS A 14 -3.80 13.44 8.61
CA LYS A 14 -4.58 14.63 8.97
C LYS A 14 -3.72 15.89 9.04
N SER A 15 -2.49 15.79 9.55
CA SER A 15 -1.58 16.94 9.57
C SER A 15 -1.15 17.36 8.16
N VAL A 16 -0.88 16.41 7.26
CA VAL A 16 -0.56 16.71 5.86
C VAL A 16 -1.74 17.37 5.15
N GLU A 17 -2.96 16.87 5.37
CA GLU A 17 -4.18 17.47 4.82
C GLU A 17 -4.43 18.89 5.32
N LYS A 18 -4.18 19.16 6.61
CA LYS A 18 -4.29 20.53 7.19
C LYS A 18 -3.33 21.53 6.54
N LEU A 19 -2.20 21.07 6.04
CA LEU A 19 -1.25 21.90 5.30
C LEU A 19 -1.65 22.10 3.82
N GLY A 20 -2.77 21.52 3.39
CA GLY A 20 -3.23 21.55 1.99
C GLY A 20 -2.42 20.62 1.08
N TRP A 21 -1.70 19.65 1.64
CA TRP A 21 -0.80 18.78 0.87
C TRP A 21 -1.45 17.44 0.54
N TYR A 22 -0.98 16.84 -0.54
CA TYR A 22 -1.39 15.51 -0.97
C TYR A 22 -0.42 14.43 -0.49
N TRP A 23 -0.94 13.26 -0.17
CA TRP A 23 -0.17 12.09 0.26
C TRP A 23 -0.57 10.82 -0.51
N LEU A 24 0.39 9.93 -0.70
CA LEU A 24 0.22 8.57 -1.23
C LEU A 24 0.97 7.61 -0.31
N SER A 25 0.26 6.67 0.31
CA SER A 25 0.83 5.78 1.32
C SER A 25 0.45 4.33 1.07
N ARG A 26 1.35 3.39 1.40
CA ARG A 26 1.02 1.96 1.43
C ARG A 26 0.41 1.57 2.78
N VAL A 27 -0.72 0.89 2.72
CA VAL A 27 -1.44 0.37 3.86
C VAL A 27 -1.14 -1.13 4.01
N ARG A 28 -0.70 -1.55 5.21
CA ARG A 28 -0.39 -2.95 5.55
C ARG A 28 -0.80 -3.29 6.98
N GLY A 29 -0.72 -4.57 7.32
CA GLY A 29 -0.96 -5.07 8.67
C GLY A 29 -2.44 -5.14 9.03
N LYS A 30 -2.76 -4.95 10.31
CA LYS A 30 -4.11 -5.10 10.88
C LYS A 30 -5.02 -3.88 10.61
N VAL A 31 -4.74 -3.09 9.58
CA VAL A 31 -5.58 -1.94 9.20
C VAL A 31 -6.93 -2.46 8.69
N GLN A 32 -7.99 -1.73 8.99
CA GLN A 32 -9.33 -2.00 8.51
C GLN A 32 -9.81 -0.87 7.61
N TYR A 33 -10.71 -1.21 6.69
CA TYR A 33 -11.39 -0.26 5.82
C TYR A 33 -12.91 -0.45 5.88
N ALA A 34 -13.66 0.60 5.61
CA ALA A 34 -15.12 0.57 5.50
C ALA A 34 -15.59 1.49 4.36
N GLY A 35 -16.84 1.31 3.92
CA GLY A 35 -17.50 2.27 3.04
C GLY A 35 -17.62 3.66 3.68
N LEU A 36 -17.81 4.70 2.87
CA LEU A 36 -18.22 6.00 3.40
C LEU A 36 -19.57 5.84 4.12
N GLY A 37 -19.68 6.30 5.36
CA GLY A 37 -20.88 6.15 6.20
C GLY A 37 -21.18 4.73 6.70
N ALA A 38 -20.43 3.70 6.29
CA ALA A 38 -20.68 2.33 6.70
C ALA A 38 -19.88 1.92 7.94
N GLU A 39 -20.45 1.06 8.77
CA GLU A 39 -19.78 0.52 9.98
C GLU A 39 -19.22 -0.90 9.78
N ASN A 40 -19.32 -1.44 8.56
CA ASN A 40 -18.85 -2.77 8.20
C ASN A 40 -17.34 -2.81 7.97
N TRP A 41 -16.56 -2.55 9.02
CA TRP A 41 -15.10 -2.58 8.99
C TRP A 41 -14.58 -3.96 8.60
N LYS A 42 -13.80 -4.03 7.51
CA LYS A 42 -13.15 -5.24 7.01
C LYS A 42 -11.63 -5.06 7.03
N PRO A 43 -10.85 -6.11 7.31
CA PRO A 43 -9.39 -6.00 7.27
C PRO A 43 -8.92 -5.76 5.83
N ILE A 44 -7.86 -4.96 5.66
CA ILE A 44 -7.29 -4.69 4.33
C ILE A 44 -6.72 -5.94 3.65
N SER A 45 -6.42 -6.99 4.41
CA SER A 45 -6.00 -8.29 3.88
C SER A 45 -7.04 -8.89 2.94
N ASN A 46 -8.34 -8.61 3.14
CA ASN A 46 -9.41 -9.07 2.24
C ASN A 46 -9.29 -8.46 0.84
N LEU A 47 -8.55 -7.36 0.68
CA LEU A 47 -8.32 -6.73 -0.61
C LEU A 47 -7.18 -7.40 -1.39
N HIS A 48 -6.41 -8.27 -0.76
CA HIS A 48 -5.28 -8.94 -1.40
C HIS A 48 -5.75 -9.88 -2.53
N ASP A 49 -6.85 -10.62 -2.31
CA ASP A 49 -7.41 -11.52 -3.31
C ASP A 49 -8.04 -10.77 -4.48
N MET A 50 -8.54 -9.55 -4.21
CA MET A 50 -9.06 -8.67 -5.25
C MET A 50 -7.95 -8.01 -6.09
N SER A 51 -6.69 -8.08 -5.67
CA SER A 51 -5.59 -7.36 -6.31
C SER A 51 -5.06 -8.11 -7.53
N SER A 52 -4.90 -7.40 -8.65
CA SER A 52 -4.37 -7.96 -9.90
C SER A 52 -3.20 -7.12 -10.44
N SER A 53 -2.60 -7.56 -11.54
CA SER A 53 -1.57 -6.77 -12.24
C SER A 53 -2.10 -5.50 -12.89
N HIS A 54 -3.43 -5.34 -12.96
CA HIS A 54 -4.07 -4.10 -13.40
C HIS A 54 -4.39 -3.25 -12.18
N SER A 55 -3.85 -2.04 -12.13
CA SER A 55 -4.14 -1.07 -11.09
C SER A 55 -5.62 -0.70 -11.13
N LYS A 56 -6.33 -0.84 -10.01
CA LYS A 56 -7.73 -0.41 -9.88
C LYS A 56 -7.96 0.39 -8.61
N THR A 57 -8.96 1.26 -8.64
CA THR A 57 -9.45 1.99 -7.46
C THR A 57 -10.69 1.29 -6.91
N LEU A 58 -10.82 1.26 -5.58
CA LEU A 58 -12.06 0.91 -4.88
C LEU A 58 -12.91 2.15 -4.57
N GLY A 59 -12.49 3.32 -5.05
CA GLY A 59 -13.08 4.61 -4.73
C GLY A 59 -12.72 5.07 -3.32
N TYR A 60 -13.45 6.10 -2.86
CA TYR A 60 -13.31 6.62 -1.51
C TYR A 60 -13.85 5.65 -0.47
N LYS A 61 -13.03 5.41 0.54
CA LYS A 61 -13.28 4.55 1.69
C LYS A 61 -12.74 5.20 2.95
N ARG A 62 -13.11 4.66 4.10
CA ARG A 62 -12.56 5.07 5.40
C ARG A 62 -11.50 4.07 5.84
N LEU A 63 -10.38 4.56 6.38
CA LEU A 63 -9.34 3.73 7.00
C LEU A 63 -9.35 3.86 8.53
N THR A 64 -9.16 2.72 9.20
CA THR A 64 -9.10 2.52 10.67
C THR A 64 -10.37 2.88 11.43
N LYS A 65 -10.80 1.98 12.33
CA LYS A 65 -12.03 2.16 13.12
C LYS A 65 -11.90 3.27 14.19
N SER A 66 -10.77 3.34 14.89
CA SER A 66 -10.59 4.22 16.04
C SER A 66 -10.40 5.69 15.68
N ASN A 67 -9.72 5.98 14.56
CA ASN A 67 -9.53 7.34 14.07
C ASN A 67 -9.74 7.36 12.56
N PRO A 68 -11.00 7.35 12.08
CA PRO A 68 -11.28 7.22 10.67
C PRO A 68 -10.72 8.37 9.83
N ILE A 69 -10.21 8.04 8.65
CA ILE A 69 -9.86 9.00 7.60
C ILE A 69 -10.44 8.56 6.27
N SER A 70 -11.02 9.50 5.52
CA SER A 70 -11.58 9.25 4.20
C SER A 70 -10.50 9.45 3.14
N CYS A 71 -10.27 8.43 2.31
CA CYS A 71 -9.26 8.46 1.25
C CYS A 71 -9.64 7.49 0.13
N GLN A 72 -9.05 7.65 -1.04
CA GLN A 72 -9.16 6.67 -2.11
C GLN A 72 -8.29 5.46 -1.80
N ILE A 73 -8.81 4.26 -2.05
CA ILE A 73 -8.03 3.01 -1.96
C ILE A 73 -7.74 2.48 -3.35
N LEU A 74 -6.47 2.16 -3.60
CA LEU A 74 -5.99 1.57 -4.85
C LEU A 74 -5.35 0.22 -4.59
N LEU A 75 -5.58 -0.71 -5.51
CA LEU A 75 -5.05 -2.07 -5.45
C LEU A 75 -4.13 -2.33 -6.62
N TYR A 76 -2.99 -2.95 -6.34
CA TYR A 76 -2.05 -3.39 -7.36
C TYR A 76 -1.24 -4.59 -6.86
N LYS A 77 -1.03 -5.59 -7.72
CA LYS A 77 -0.12 -6.70 -7.45
C LYS A 77 0.86 -6.82 -8.60
N SER A 78 2.15 -6.61 -8.33
CA SER A 78 3.17 -6.79 -9.37
C SER A 78 3.19 -8.24 -9.85
N ARG A 79 3.35 -8.45 -11.16
CA ARG A 79 3.62 -9.79 -11.69
C ARG A 79 4.93 -10.32 -11.09
N SER A 80 4.97 -11.60 -10.76
CA SER A 80 6.17 -12.24 -10.22
C SER A 80 7.31 -12.11 -11.22
N LYS A 81 8.37 -11.38 -10.87
CA LYS A 81 9.51 -11.16 -11.77
C LYS A 81 10.48 -12.36 -11.88
N GLY A 82 10.10 -13.54 -11.39
CA GLY A 82 10.90 -14.77 -11.50
C GLY A 82 12.29 -14.72 -10.85
N ARG A 83 12.60 -13.70 -10.04
CA ARG A 83 13.92 -13.51 -9.43
C ARG A 83 14.27 -14.73 -8.55
N LYS A 84 15.23 -15.52 -9.00
CA LYS A 84 15.87 -16.57 -8.18
C LYS A 84 16.94 -15.90 -7.34
N ASN A 85 16.92 -16.13 -6.02
CA ASN A 85 18.03 -15.75 -5.16
C ASN A 85 19.25 -16.58 -5.57
N GLN A 86 20.17 -16.00 -6.34
CA GLN A 86 21.48 -16.61 -6.58
C GLN A 86 22.38 -16.25 -5.40
N ARG A 87 22.27 -16.99 -4.31
CA ARG A 87 23.26 -16.94 -3.22
C ARG A 87 24.20 -18.13 -3.37
N SER A 88 25.50 -17.86 -3.34
CA SER A 88 26.52 -18.90 -3.16
C SER A 88 26.26 -19.63 -1.85
N THR A 89 26.30 -20.96 -1.88
CA THR A 89 25.97 -21.89 -0.78
C THR A 89 26.96 -21.88 0.38
N ARG A 90 27.93 -20.95 0.42
CA ARG A 90 29.10 -21.03 1.32
C ARG A 90 29.01 -20.26 2.65
N THR A 91 27.84 -19.73 3.03
CA THR A 91 27.71 -19.00 4.31
C THR A 91 26.33 -19.20 4.94
N HIS A 92 26.32 -19.88 6.09
CA HIS A 92 25.27 -20.02 7.10
C HIS A 92 23.85 -19.61 6.66
N CYS A 93 23.12 -20.56 6.10
CA CYS A 93 21.84 -20.42 5.40
C CYS A 93 20.62 -20.29 6.33
N HIS A 94 20.78 -20.01 7.63
CA HIS A 94 19.73 -20.16 8.64
C HIS A 94 19.12 -18.85 9.16
N HIS A 95 19.27 -17.73 8.45
CA HIS A 95 18.53 -16.53 8.83
C HIS A 95 17.11 -16.59 8.24
N PRO A 96 16.01 -16.46 9.03
CA PRO A 96 14.62 -16.42 8.50
C PRO A 96 14.30 -15.20 7.63
N SER A 97 15.18 -14.20 7.63
CA SER A 97 14.98 -12.92 6.95
C SER A 97 14.71 -13.03 5.42
N PRO A 98 15.37 -13.88 4.62
CA PRO A 98 15.17 -13.90 3.17
C PRO A 98 13.77 -14.36 2.76
N LYS A 99 13.19 -15.32 3.50
CA LYS A 99 11.83 -15.80 3.25
C LYS A 99 10.80 -14.69 3.53
N ILE A 100 10.95 -13.99 4.65
CA ILE A 100 10.06 -12.90 5.07
C ILE A 100 10.14 -11.72 4.08
N TYR A 101 11.35 -11.30 3.68
CA TYR A 101 11.53 -10.25 2.68
C TYR A 101 10.94 -10.65 1.32
N SER A 102 11.14 -11.90 0.88
CA SER A 102 10.62 -12.39 -0.39
C SER A 102 9.09 -12.47 -0.43
N ALA A 103 8.45 -12.83 0.69
CA ALA A 103 7.00 -12.86 0.82
C ALA A 103 6.43 -11.43 0.80
N SER A 104 7.03 -10.51 1.57
CA SER A 104 6.65 -9.09 1.62
C SER A 104 6.76 -8.38 0.25
N ALA A 105 7.72 -8.77 -0.58
CA ALA A 105 7.88 -8.25 -1.95
C ALA A 105 6.82 -8.79 -2.94
N LYS A 106 6.20 -9.93 -2.64
CA LYS A 106 5.14 -10.56 -3.47
C LYS A 106 3.73 -10.15 -3.02
N GLU A 107 3.60 -9.53 -1.85
CA GLU A 107 2.31 -9.06 -1.36
C GLU A 107 1.72 -7.97 -2.24
N PRO A 108 0.41 -8.01 -2.51
CA PRO A 108 -0.29 -6.89 -3.13
C PRO A 108 -0.06 -5.57 -2.39
N TRP A 109 0.02 -4.49 -3.15
CA TRP A 109 0.03 -3.14 -2.63
C TRP A 109 -1.40 -2.64 -2.53
N VAL A 110 -1.81 -2.37 -1.29
CA VAL A 110 -2.96 -1.54 -0.98
C VAL A 110 -2.42 -0.13 -0.76
N LEU A 111 -2.74 0.80 -1.66
CA LEU A 111 -2.34 2.19 -1.56
C LEU A 111 -3.54 3.05 -1.14
N ALA A 112 -3.27 4.07 -0.37
CA ALA A 112 -4.25 5.07 0.05
C ALA A 112 -3.77 6.47 -0.33
N THR A 113 -4.70 7.35 -0.71
CA THR A 113 -4.38 8.72 -1.13
C THR A 113 -5.56 9.66 -0.90
N ASN A 114 -5.26 10.93 -0.57
CA ASN A 114 -6.23 12.02 -0.59
C ASN A 114 -6.30 12.76 -1.93
N LEU A 115 -5.56 12.29 -2.95
CA LEU A 115 -5.66 12.86 -4.30
C LEU A 115 -7.07 12.63 -4.90
N PRO A 116 -7.68 13.66 -5.50
CA PRO A 116 -8.86 13.49 -6.34
C PRO A 116 -8.59 12.58 -7.55
N VAL A 117 -9.63 11.86 -8.02
CA VAL A 117 -9.51 10.87 -9.12
C VAL A 117 -9.07 11.56 -10.42
N GLU A 118 -9.46 12.83 -10.56
CA GLU A 118 -9.27 13.68 -11.73
C GLU A 118 -7.80 14.09 -11.90
N ILE A 119 -7.03 14.16 -10.81
CA ILE A 119 -5.64 14.63 -10.85
C ILE A 119 -4.70 13.52 -11.34
N ARG A 120 -4.93 12.27 -10.92
CA ARG A 120 -4.05 11.13 -11.25
C ARG A 120 -4.83 9.83 -11.42
N THR A 121 -4.51 9.13 -12.51
CA THR A 121 -5.01 7.77 -12.73
C THR A 121 -4.39 6.77 -11.75
N PRO A 122 -5.08 5.65 -11.46
CA PRO A 122 -4.53 4.55 -10.65
C PRO A 122 -3.16 4.07 -11.10
N LYS A 123 -2.93 3.99 -12.42
CA LYS A 123 -1.66 3.57 -13.01
C LYS A 123 -0.53 4.54 -12.67
N GLN A 124 -0.78 5.85 -12.73
CA GLN A 124 0.21 6.87 -12.38
C GLN A 124 0.58 6.81 -10.89
N LEU A 125 -0.40 6.61 -10.01
CA LEU A 125 -0.16 6.49 -8.57
C LEU A 125 0.69 5.26 -8.24
N VAL A 126 0.37 4.11 -8.84
CA VAL A 126 1.19 2.90 -8.70
C VAL A 126 2.61 3.12 -9.21
N ASN A 127 2.79 3.81 -10.34
CA ASN A 127 4.12 4.12 -10.88
C ASN A 127 4.93 5.03 -9.95
N ILE A 128 4.30 6.05 -9.36
CA ILE A 128 4.95 6.96 -8.40
C ILE A 128 5.43 6.16 -7.18
N TYR A 129 4.56 5.34 -6.61
CA TYR A 129 4.93 4.51 -5.47
C TYR A 129 6.00 3.47 -5.85
N SER A 130 5.92 2.85 -7.03
CA SER A 130 6.92 1.88 -7.51
C SER A 130 8.31 2.50 -7.66
N LYS A 131 8.41 3.76 -8.11
CA LYS A 131 9.70 4.47 -8.21
C LYS A 131 10.32 4.70 -6.83
N ARG A 132 9.50 5.05 -5.83
CA ARG A 132 9.96 5.17 -4.44
C ARG A 132 10.57 3.85 -3.96
N MET A 133 9.90 2.72 -4.19
CA MET A 133 10.40 1.41 -3.78
C MET A 133 11.70 0.96 -4.48
N GLN A 134 12.05 1.55 -5.63
CA GLN A 134 13.33 1.26 -6.32
C GLN A 134 14.51 2.00 -5.72
N ILE A 135 14.28 3.11 -5.02
CA ILE A 135 15.34 3.93 -4.41
C ILE A 135 15.74 3.33 -3.04
N GLU A 136 14.87 2.54 -2.42
CA GLU A 136 15.08 1.93 -1.10
C GLU A 136 15.49 0.45 -1.16
N GLY A 137 15.68 -0.13 -2.35
CA GLY A 137 15.86 -1.57 -2.57
C GLY A 137 17.10 -1.97 -3.34
#